data_AF-A0A2J6X9S4-F1
#
_entry.id   AF-A0A2J6X9S4-F1
#
_cell.length_a   1.000
_cell.length_b   1.000
_cell.length_c   1.000
_cell.angle_alpha   90.00
_cell.angle_beta   90.00
_cell.angle_gamma   90.00
#
_symmetry.space_group_name_H-M   'P 1'
#
loop_
_entity.id
_entity.type
_entity.pdbx_description
1 polymer ?
#
loop_
_entity_poly.entity_id
_entity_poly.type
_entity_poly.pdbx_seq_one_letter_code
_entity_poly.pdbx_strand_id
1 'polypeptide(L)' 'MKVKELIYILNEIAPFVLQEDYDNSGLQFGDLDSEALNILIALDLQKVLLRKQKHLE' A
#
# COMPACT_ATOMS: atom_id res chain seq x y z
N MET A 1 -11.00 4.49 -6.92
CA MET A 1 -11.25 3.30 -6.05
C MET A 1 -10.87 3.68 -4.63
N LYS A 2 -11.59 3.21 -3.61
CA LYS A 2 -11.20 3.46 -2.22
C LYS A 2 -10.04 2.56 -1.80
N VAL A 3 -9.20 3.03 -0.89
CA VAL A 3 -8.06 2.25 -0.36
C VAL A 3 -8.51 0.90 0.19
N LYS A 4 -9.66 0.82 0.86
CA LYS A 4 -10.22 -0.47 1.34
C LYS A 4 -10.50 -1.49 0.24
N GLU A 5 -10.89 -1.04 -0.95
CA GLU A 5 -11.14 -1.93 -2.09
C GLU A 5 -9.82 -2.51 -2.62
N LEU A 6 -8.76 -1.68 -2.65
CA LEU A 6 -7.41 -2.12 -3.00
C LEU A 6 -6.89 -3.16 -2.00
N ILE A 7 -7.04 -2.91 -0.70
CA ILE A 7 -6.63 -3.84 0.37
C ILE A 7 -7.37 -5.17 0.26
N TYR A 8 -8.66 -5.15 -0.07
CA TYR A 8 -9.42 -6.37 -0.33
C TYR A 8 -8.83 -7.18 -1.49
N ILE A 9 -8.55 -6.52 -2.63
CA ILE A 9 -7.93 -7.19 -3.79
C ILE A 9 -6.56 -7.79 -3.44
N LEU A 10 -5.73 -7.06 -2.69
CA LEU A 10 -4.43 -7.56 -2.24
C LEU A 10 -4.58 -8.80 -1.35
N ASN A 11 -5.55 -8.83 -0.45
CA ASN A 11 -5.82 -9.99 0.40
C ASN A 11 -6.33 -11.21 -0.38
N GLU A 12 -7.05 -11.03 -1.49
CA GLU A 12 -7.46 -12.14 -2.35
C GLU A 12 -6.28 -12.75 -3.11
N ILE A 13 -5.29 -11.92 -3.50
CA ILE A 13 -4.08 -12.36 -4.21
C ILE A 13 -3.07 -13.00 -3.24
N ALA A 14 -2.88 -12.36 -2.09
CA ALA A 14 -1.93 -12.75 -1.05
C ALA A 14 -2.59 -12.54 0.33
N PRO A 15 -3.28 -13.57 0.86
CA PRO A 15 -4.03 -13.45 2.11
C PRO A 15 -3.14 -13.00 3.27
N PHE A 16 -3.52 -11.90 3.91
CA PHE A 16 -2.79 -11.34 5.05
C PHE A 16 -2.76 -12.28 6.25
N VAL A 17 -3.70 -13.23 6.34
CA VAL A 17 -3.72 -14.25 7.40
C VAL A 17 -2.53 -15.22 7.33
N LEU A 18 -1.85 -15.30 6.17
CA LEU A 18 -0.69 -16.16 5.98
C LEU A 18 0.63 -15.51 6.44
N GLN A 19 0.59 -14.25 6.88
CA GLN A 19 1.77 -13.58 7.42
C GLN A 19 2.18 -14.18 8.76
N GLU A 20 3.48 -14.20 9.05
CA GLU A 20 4.00 -14.56 10.36
C GLU A 20 3.55 -13.53 11.41
N ASP A 21 3.47 -13.94 12.68
CA ASP A 21 2.98 -13.10 13.78
C ASP A 21 3.80 -11.83 14.02
N TYR A 22 5.07 -11.85 13.62
CA TYR A 22 5.99 -10.71 13.70
C TYR A 22 6.00 -9.83 12.44
N ASP A 23 5.30 -10.19 11.37
CA ASP A 23 5.23 -9.37 10.16
C ASP A 23 4.23 -8.21 10.31
N ASN A 24 4.42 -7.14 9.51
CA ASN A 24 3.60 -5.93 9.53
C ASN A 24 3.01 -5.62 8.15
N SER A 25 2.31 -6.61 7.59
CA SER A 25 1.66 -6.51 6.28
C SER A 25 0.30 -5.81 6.34
N GLY A 26 -0.22 -5.36 5.19
CA GLY A 26 -1.48 -4.63 5.07
C GLY A 26 -1.31 -3.10 5.02
N LEU A 27 -2.31 -2.36 5.50
CA LEU A 27 -2.25 -0.88 5.54
C LEU A 27 -1.41 -0.42 6.74
N GLN A 28 -0.18 0.01 6.49
CA GLN A 28 0.73 0.48 7.54
C GLN A 28 0.44 1.92 8.00
N PHE A 29 0.03 2.80 7.08
CA PHE A 29 -0.32 4.20 7.36
C PHE A 29 -1.26 4.75 6.29
N GLY A 30 -2.35 5.40 6.70
CA GLY A 30 -3.31 6.04 5.79
C GLY A 30 -4.76 5.87 6.24
N ASP A 31 -5.69 6.23 5.36
CA ASP A 31 -7.13 6.13 5.57
C ASP A 31 -7.77 5.19 4.53
N LEU A 32 -8.57 4.24 5.02
CA LEU A 32 -9.26 3.23 4.22
C LEU A 32 -10.36 3.81 3.32
N ASP A 33 -10.95 4.95 3.71
CA ASP A 33 -12.03 5.59 2.97
C ASP A 33 -11.54 6.62 1.94
N SER A 34 -10.25 6.93 1.93
CA SER A 34 -9.61 7.81 0.95
C SER A 34 -9.62 7.22 -0.46
N GLU A 35 -9.64 8.09 -1.46
CA GLU A 35 -9.59 7.70 -2.88
C GLU A 35 -8.14 7.49 -3.33
N ALA A 36 -7.84 6.31 -3.87
CA ALA A 36 -6.56 6.00 -4.48
C ALA A 36 -6.58 6.41 -5.95
N LEU A 37 -5.84 7.48 -6.28
CA LEU A 37 -5.74 8.03 -7.65
C LEU A 37 -4.57 7.42 -8.43
N ASN A 38 -3.46 7.14 -7.74
CA ASN A 38 -2.23 6.59 -8.32
C ASN A 38 -1.64 5.52 -7.39
N ILE A 39 -0.94 4.54 -7.97
CA ILE A 39 -0.26 3.47 -7.22
C ILE A 39 1.23 3.50 -7.59
N LEU A 40 2.09 3.51 -6.57
CA LEU A 40 3.53 3.35 -6.72
C LEU A 40 3.95 2.00 -6.13
N ILE A 41 4.58 1.16 -6.94
CA ILE A 41 5.11 -0.14 -6.51
C ILE A 41 6.61 0.00 -6.29
N ALA A 42 7.10 -0.45 -5.12
CA ALA A 42 8.51 -0.42 -4.76
C ALA A 42 8.87 -1.58 -3.83
N LEU A 43 10.14 -1.97 -3.83
CA LEU A 43 10.68 -2.93 -2.87
C LEU A 43 10.94 -2.27 -1.50
N ASP A 44 11.57 -1.10 -1.51
CA ASP A 44 11.90 -0.35 -0.30
C ASP A 44 11.34 1.08 -0.35
N LEU A 45 10.69 1.51 0.74
CA LEU A 45 10.24 2.89 0.95
C LEU A 45 11.41 3.76 1.42
N GLN A 46 12.23 4.20 0.48
CA GLN A 46 13.34 5.12 0.75
C GLN A 46 12.94 6.58 0.49
N LYS A 47 13.57 7.54 1.20
CA LYS A 47 13.31 8.98 1.06
C LYS A 47 13.41 9.49 -0.39
N VAL A 48 14.27 8.90 -1.21
CA VAL A 48 14.43 9.25 -2.63
C VAL A 48 13.17 8.93 -3.44
N LEU A 49 12.46 7.87 -3.08
CA LEU A 49 11.25 7.42 -3.78
C LEU A 49 10.08 8.39 -3.52
N LEU A 50 9.92 8.81 -2.27
CA LEU A 50 8.93 9.83 -1.87
C LEU A 50 9.14 11.17 -2.59
N ARG A 51 10.41 11.55 -2.82
CA ARG A 51 10.73 12.77 -3.58
C ARG A 51 10.42 12.62 -5.06
N LYS A 52 10.71 11.46 -5.66
CA LYS A 52 10.37 11.18 -7.07
C LYS A 52 8.86 11.24 -7.31
N GLN A 53 8.04 10.70 -6.42
CA GLN A 53 6.57 10.78 -6.54
C GLN A 53 6.09 12.23 -6.60
N LYS A 54 6.58 13.11 -5.71
CA LYS A 54 6.18 14.53 -5.66
C LYS A 54 6.63 15.37 -6.87
N HIS A 55 7.52 14.85 -7.71
CA HIS A 55 8.05 15.54 -8.90
C HIS A 55 7.51 14.96 -10.21
N LEU A 56 6.64 13.94 -10.14
CA LEU A 56 5.95 13.34 -11.29
C LEU A 56 4.52 13.89 -11.46
N GLU A 57 4.17 14.96 -10.74
CA GLU A 57 2.94 15.75 -10.92
C GLU A 57 3.14 16.89 -11.93
#